data_AF-T1IVF5-F1
#
_entry.id   AF-T1IVF5-F1
#
_cell.length_a   1.000
_cell.length_b   1.000
_cell.length_c   1.000
_cell.angle_alpha   90.00
_cell.angle_beta   90.00
_cell.angle_gamma   90.00
#
_symmetry.space_group_name_H-M   'P 1'
#
loop_
_entity.id
_entity.type
_entity.pdbx_description
1 polymer ?
#
loop_
_entity_poly.entity_id
_entity_poly.type
_entity_poly.pdbx_seq_one_letter_code
_entity_poly.pdbx_strand_id
1 'polypeptide(L)'
;FSRNRESPLHAGRVAQFINSLVSVCKDPRNFHGHDLVAMMDHMESPHAFEFSYVILALCNAGSHVRKKQVRRLLKIIDSSEASHNHDLLSYGRGAALTAALTTTIRWALYARRAVMPNQSGSFSTVDRKVGRKVQKSRIYKWKAAKGRKFVNTRPIQKLQHDLSRLIAGDSRATLVMSLVLQSLLPYYDGDLGWNATAAIEFLLNQQQEDGSFGNQLITTAILPVLAGHNYASIPNTSCHFKQQNLDSTRSSLSSKDETTPEPKPLSIMYSIWIGNNATENYTLVVTMPHNMSFYEIMLHAVDLDKRYEFEAKEWPNGHYVHTLSGRKENTTMNQYWLLGLLNPPAEKPVFIDMGVDEFYPKDGDHIVFWYKQI
;
A
#
# COMPACT_ATOMS: atom_id res chain seq x y z
N PHE A 1 -8.17 -14.43 -32.24
CA PHE A 1 -8.68 -13.14 -31.72
C PHE A 1 -9.33 -13.38 -30.36
N SER A 2 -8.51 -13.42 -29.31
CA SER A 2 -9.00 -13.56 -27.94
C SER A 2 -9.65 -12.24 -27.54
N ARG A 3 -10.93 -12.28 -27.17
CA ARG A 3 -11.56 -11.17 -26.44
C ARG A 3 -10.76 -11.00 -25.15
N ASN A 4 -9.97 -9.94 -25.07
CA ASN A 4 -9.48 -9.43 -23.80
C ASN A 4 -10.70 -9.25 -22.91
N ARG A 5 -10.88 -10.16 -21.95
CA ARG A 5 -11.79 -9.93 -20.83
C ARG A 5 -11.13 -8.80 -20.05
N GLU A 6 -11.55 -7.56 -20.30
CA GLU A 6 -11.15 -6.44 -19.45
C GLU A 6 -11.54 -6.82 -18.02
N SER A 7 -10.51 -7.06 -17.18
CA SER A 7 -10.70 -7.29 -15.76
C SER A 7 -11.48 -6.10 -15.18
N PRO A 8 -12.53 -6.33 -14.37
CA PRO A 8 -13.27 -5.22 -13.79
C PRO A 8 -12.35 -4.34 -12.94
N LEU A 9 -12.35 -3.03 -13.20
CA LEU A 9 -11.60 -2.03 -12.45
C LEU A 9 -11.95 -2.12 -10.96
N HIS A 10 -10.92 -2.35 -10.13
CA HIS A 10 -11.06 -2.45 -8.68
C HIS A 10 -11.22 -1.08 -8.01
N ALA A 11 -11.97 -1.04 -6.91
CA ALA A 11 -12.27 0.20 -6.17
C ALA A 11 -11.00 0.96 -5.75
N GLY A 12 -9.97 0.25 -5.26
CA GLY A 12 -8.69 0.85 -4.90
C GLY A 12 -7.99 1.54 -6.07
N ARG A 13 -8.05 0.96 -7.28
CA ARG A 13 -7.43 1.51 -8.48
C ARG A 13 -8.16 2.75 -8.98
N VAL A 14 -9.49 2.72 -8.97
CA VAL A 14 -10.28 3.93 -9.28
C VAL A 14 -10.01 5.04 -8.24
N ALA A 15 -9.77 4.69 -6.97
CA ALA A 15 -9.47 5.67 -5.93
C ALA A 15 -8.11 6.33 -6.13
N GLN A 16 -7.11 5.57 -6.62
CA GLN A 16 -5.82 6.12 -7.03
C GLN A 16 -6.02 7.13 -8.18
N PHE A 17 -6.75 6.77 -9.24
CA PHE A 17 -7.05 7.69 -10.34
C PHE A 17 -7.72 8.97 -9.87
N ILE A 18 -8.70 8.88 -8.98
CA ILE A 18 -9.37 10.05 -8.40
C ILE A 18 -8.34 10.95 -7.69
N ASN A 19 -7.51 10.41 -6.79
CA ASN A 19 -6.50 11.18 -6.07
C ASN A 19 -5.46 11.79 -7.03
N SER A 20 -5.03 11.05 -8.06
CA SER A 20 -4.12 11.55 -9.08
C SER A 20 -4.73 12.73 -9.83
N LEU A 21 -5.97 12.63 -10.31
CA LEU A 21 -6.65 13.72 -11.01
C LEU A 21 -6.80 14.96 -10.12
N VAL A 22 -7.18 14.79 -8.85
CA VAL A 22 -7.28 15.90 -7.90
C VAL A 22 -5.92 16.57 -7.70
N SER A 23 -4.83 15.80 -7.59
CA SER A 23 -3.47 16.33 -7.40
C SER A 23 -2.96 17.18 -8.57
N VAL A 24 -3.49 16.96 -9.79
CA VAL A 24 -3.16 17.73 -10.99
C VAL A 24 -4.27 18.71 -11.40
N CYS A 25 -5.18 19.03 -10.47
CA CYS A 25 -6.33 19.93 -10.67
C CYS A 25 -7.22 19.56 -11.88
N LYS A 26 -7.41 18.26 -12.12
CA LYS A 26 -8.39 17.74 -13.08
C LYS A 26 -9.62 17.22 -12.32
N ASP A 27 -10.80 17.44 -12.89
CA ASP A 27 -12.05 16.98 -12.28
C ASP A 27 -12.23 15.46 -12.49
N PRO A 28 -12.22 14.64 -11.43
CA PRO A 28 -12.42 13.19 -11.55
C PRO A 28 -13.83 12.79 -11.99
N ARG A 29 -14.79 13.73 -12.01
CA ARG A 29 -16.15 13.49 -12.55
C ARG A 29 -16.20 13.55 -14.07
N ASN A 30 -15.16 14.08 -14.70
CA ASN A 30 -15.08 14.24 -16.16
C ASN A 30 -13.76 13.68 -16.68
N PHE A 31 -13.53 12.39 -16.43
CA PHE A 31 -12.36 11.67 -16.92
C PHE A 31 -12.72 10.91 -18.20
N HIS A 32 -12.40 11.49 -19.37
CA HIS A 32 -12.71 10.91 -20.68
C HIS A 32 -14.19 10.51 -20.85
N GLY A 33 -15.10 11.32 -20.31
CA GLY A 33 -16.55 11.03 -20.35
C GLY A 33 -17.05 10.07 -19.26
N HIS A 34 -16.17 9.63 -18.34
CA HIS A 34 -16.53 8.82 -17.19
C HIS A 34 -16.49 9.63 -15.89
N ASP A 35 -17.54 9.46 -15.07
CA ASP A 35 -17.56 9.97 -13.70
C ASP A 35 -17.00 8.91 -12.74
N LEU A 36 -15.72 9.03 -12.42
CA LEU A 36 -15.04 8.09 -11.52
C LEU A 36 -15.58 8.19 -10.08
N VAL A 37 -16.10 9.35 -9.68
CA VAL A 37 -16.67 9.56 -8.35
C VAL A 37 -18.01 8.84 -8.23
N ALA A 38 -18.86 8.92 -9.25
CA ALA A 38 -20.14 8.19 -9.30
C ALA A 38 -19.92 6.67 -9.36
N MET A 39 -18.88 6.21 -10.05
CA MET A 39 -18.53 4.78 -10.12
C MET A 39 -18.31 4.16 -8.73
N MET A 40 -17.76 4.93 -7.79
CA MET A 40 -17.51 4.48 -6.41
C MET A 40 -18.76 4.20 -5.59
N ASP A 41 -19.92 4.75 -5.96
CA ASP A 41 -21.17 4.50 -5.22
C ASP A 41 -21.62 3.03 -5.30
N HIS A 42 -21.13 2.30 -6.31
CA HIS A 42 -21.42 0.89 -6.56
C HIS A 42 -20.27 -0.05 -6.20
N MET A 43 -19.11 0.49 -5.84
CA MET A 43 -17.89 -0.27 -5.53
C MET A 43 -17.61 -0.22 -4.02
N GLU A 44 -18.06 -1.24 -3.28
CA GLU A 44 -17.77 -1.36 -1.84
C GLU A 44 -16.74 -2.48 -1.61
N SER A 45 -15.48 -2.13 -1.28
CA SER A 45 -14.46 -3.14 -0.97
C SER A 45 -14.74 -3.82 0.38
N PRO A 46 -14.55 -5.15 0.50
CA PRO A 46 -14.59 -5.85 1.79
C PRO A 46 -13.34 -5.59 2.64
N HIS A 47 -12.21 -5.23 2.01
CA HIS A 47 -10.94 -5.01 2.70
C HIS A 47 -10.90 -3.63 3.36
N ALA A 48 -10.54 -3.58 4.64
CA ALA A 48 -10.59 -2.36 5.44
C ALA A 48 -9.64 -1.26 4.93
N PHE A 49 -8.45 -1.65 4.47
CA PHE A 49 -7.45 -0.74 3.87
C PHE A 49 -8.00 -0.07 2.61
N GLU A 50 -8.43 -0.87 1.63
CA GLU A 50 -8.96 -0.39 0.36
C GLU A 50 -10.23 0.45 0.57
N PHE A 51 -11.14 -0.01 1.43
CA PHE A 51 -12.32 0.76 1.82
C PHE A 51 -11.94 2.13 2.39
N SER A 52 -10.96 2.19 3.29
CA SER A 52 -10.47 3.44 3.87
C SER A 52 -9.91 4.36 2.77
N TYR A 53 -9.05 3.84 1.90
CA TYR A 53 -8.45 4.62 0.82
C TYR A 53 -9.49 5.17 -0.17
N VAL A 54 -10.55 4.41 -0.49
CA VAL A 54 -11.68 4.88 -1.30
C VAL A 54 -12.39 6.07 -0.65
N ILE A 55 -12.66 6.01 0.66
CA ILE A 55 -13.29 7.13 1.38
C ILE A 55 -12.40 8.38 1.37
N LEU A 56 -11.07 8.21 1.47
CA LEU A 56 -10.12 9.31 1.35
C LEU A 56 -10.21 9.98 -0.03
N ALA A 57 -10.21 9.18 -1.10
CA ALA A 57 -10.31 9.67 -2.47
C ALA A 57 -11.62 10.43 -2.72
N LEU A 58 -12.75 9.90 -2.24
CA LEU A 58 -14.04 10.59 -2.30
C LEU A 58 -14.01 11.93 -1.55
N CYS A 59 -13.38 11.96 -0.37
CA CYS A 59 -13.23 13.19 0.40
C CYS A 59 -12.37 14.22 -0.35
N ASN A 60 -11.26 13.79 -0.95
CA ASN A 60 -10.36 14.64 -1.72
C ASN A 60 -11.01 15.19 -2.99
N ALA A 61 -11.86 14.40 -3.67
CA ALA A 61 -12.61 14.82 -4.86
C ALA A 61 -13.76 15.80 -4.60
N GLY A 62 -13.91 16.29 -3.37
CA GLY A 62 -15.06 17.11 -3.02
C GLY A 62 -16.38 16.34 -2.97
N SER A 63 -16.38 14.99 -2.96
CA SER A 63 -17.61 14.19 -2.92
C SER A 63 -18.17 14.07 -1.49
N HIS A 64 -19.47 13.76 -1.40
CA HIS A 64 -20.17 13.52 -0.14
C HIS A 64 -19.99 12.07 0.31
N VAL A 65 -19.45 11.87 1.53
CA VAL A 65 -19.30 10.54 2.13
C VAL A 65 -20.59 10.15 2.86
N ARG A 66 -21.18 9.01 2.50
CA ARG A 66 -22.46 8.55 3.06
C ARG A 66 -22.31 8.14 4.53
N LYS A 67 -23.36 8.36 5.33
CA LYS A 67 -23.42 7.97 6.75
C LYS A 67 -23.07 6.50 7.01
N LYS A 68 -23.52 5.58 6.12
CA LYS A 68 -23.22 4.15 6.20
C LYS A 68 -21.71 3.90 6.13
N GLN A 69 -21.04 4.57 5.18
CA GLN A 69 -19.59 4.47 4.99
C GLN A 69 -18.83 5.01 6.21
N VAL A 70 -19.24 6.16 6.73
CA VAL A 70 -18.64 6.72 7.95
C VAL A 70 -18.81 5.78 9.14
N ARG A 71 -20.00 5.21 9.37
CA ARG A 71 -20.22 4.25 10.46
C ARG A 71 -19.36 3.00 10.31
N ARG A 72 -19.19 2.49 9.08
CA ARG A 72 -18.31 1.36 8.80
C ARG A 72 -16.86 1.69 9.12
N LEU A 73 -16.39 2.88 8.73
CA LEU A 73 -15.04 3.36 9.07
C LEU A 73 -14.83 3.41 10.58
N LEU A 74 -15.82 3.91 11.34
CA LEU A 74 -15.75 3.91 12.81
C LEU A 74 -15.74 2.51 13.40
N LYS A 75 -16.54 1.58 12.86
CA LYS A 75 -16.53 0.18 13.29
C LYS A 75 -15.16 -0.47 13.06
N ILE A 76 -14.52 -0.17 11.92
CA ILE A 76 -13.17 -0.64 11.60
C ILE A 76 -12.17 -0.14 12.67
N ILE A 77 -12.22 1.15 13.00
CA ILE A 77 -11.38 1.74 14.05
C ILE A 77 -11.62 1.05 15.40
N ASP A 78 -12.88 0.98 15.84
CA ASP A 78 -13.23 0.36 17.14
C ASP A 78 -12.79 -1.12 17.21
N SER A 79 -12.88 -1.85 16.09
CA SER A 79 -12.41 -3.26 16.02
C SER A 79 -10.89 -3.38 16.05
N SER A 80 -10.16 -2.43 15.47
CA SER A 80 -8.69 -2.37 15.51
C SER A 80 -8.14 -1.92 16.87
N GLU A 81 -8.96 -1.21 17.67
CA GLU A 81 -8.63 -0.81 19.04
C GLU A 81 -8.71 -1.99 20.04
N ALA A 82 -9.64 -2.93 19.82
CA ALA A 82 -9.81 -4.09 20.70
C ALA A 82 -8.63 -5.09 20.64
N SER A 83 -7.83 -5.05 19.57
CA SER A 83 -6.65 -5.91 19.39
C SER A 83 -5.34 -5.30 19.93
N HIS A 84 -5.37 -4.09 20.52
CA HIS A 84 -4.18 -3.40 21.05
C HIS A 84 -3.52 -4.03 22.29
N ASN A 85 -4.05 -5.15 22.81
CA ASN A 85 -3.49 -5.83 23.99
C ASN A 85 -2.46 -6.92 23.67
N HIS A 86 -2.15 -7.19 22.40
CA HIS A 86 -1.13 -8.17 22.02
C HIS A 86 0.00 -7.52 21.21
N ASP A 87 1.22 -8.03 21.37
CA ASP A 87 2.47 -7.48 20.83
C ASP A 87 2.42 -7.17 19.33
N LEU A 88 3.22 -6.20 18.86
CA LEU A 88 3.18 -5.72 17.47
C LEU A 88 3.47 -6.84 16.44
N LEU A 89 4.18 -7.90 16.85
CA LEU A 89 4.39 -9.12 16.06
C LEU A 89 3.11 -9.95 15.83
N SER A 90 2.10 -9.79 16.69
CA SER A 90 0.75 -10.37 16.58
C SER A 90 -0.26 -9.42 15.91
N TYR A 91 0.12 -8.15 15.70
CA TYR A 91 -0.73 -7.17 15.02
C TYR A 91 -0.81 -7.58 13.55
N GLY A 92 -1.93 -8.20 13.16
CA GLY A 92 -2.15 -8.67 11.79
C GLY A 92 -1.79 -7.56 10.80
N ARG A 93 -0.94 -7.92 9.83
CA ARG A 93 -0.22 -7.07 8.84
C ARG A 93 -1.06 -5.98 8.14
N GLY A 94 -2.40 -6.03 8.21
CA GLY A 94 -3.32 -5.00 7.69
C GLY A 94 -3.92 -4.02 8.72
N ALA A 95 -3.83 -4.30 10.03
CA ALA A 95 -4.47 -3.49 11.07
C ALA A 95 -3.77 -2.13 11.27
N ALA A 96 -2.44 -2.09 11.24
CA ALA A 96 -1.66 -0.85 11.41
C ALA A 96 -1.87 0.11 10.23
N LEU A 97 -1.83 -0.42 9.01
CA LEU A 97 -2.13 0.33 7.78
C LEU A 97 -3.55 0.90 7.80
N THR A 98 -4.51 0.10 8.26
CA THR A 98 -5.91 0.52 8.39
C THR A 98 -6.06 1.62 9.45
N ALA A 99 -5.40 1.51 10.60
CA ALA A 99 -5.43 2.53 11.65
C ALA A 99 -4.78 3.87 11.18
N ALA A 100 -3.68 3.80 10.45
CA ALA A 100 -3.02 4.98 9.90
C ALA A 100 -3.87 5.68 8.82
N LEU A 101 -4.46 4.92 7.88
CA LEU A 101 -5.36 5.48 6.86
C LEU A 101 -6.65 6.05 7.46
N THR A 102 -7.27 5.36 8.41
CA THR A 102 -8.48 5.85 9.09
C THR A 102 -8.21 7.17 9.83
N THR A 103 -7.02 7.32 10.41
CA THR A 103 -6.58 8.57 11.04
C THR A 103 -6.36 9.68 10.00
N THR A 104 -5.80 9.35 8.83
CA THR A 104 -5.62 10.29 7.70
C THR A 104 -6.98 10.76 7.16
N ILE A 105 -7.95 9.86 6.98
CA ILE A 105 -9.32 10.19 6.54
C ILE A 105 -10.03 11.09 7.55
N ARG A 106 -9.85 10.79 8.85
CA ARG A 106 -10.38 11.63 9.92
C ARG A 106 -9.86 13.07 9.81
N TRP A 107 -8.60 13.24 9.45
CA TRP A 107 -7.99 14.54 9.22
C TRP A 107 -8.54 15.23 7.96
N ALA A 108 -8.69 14.49 6.86
CA ALA A 108 -9.31 15.02 5.64
C ALA A 108 -10.74 15.54 5.90
N LEU A 109 -11.54 14.79 6.64
CA LEU A 109 -12.90 15.21 7.04
C LEU A 109 -12.87 16.44 7.96
N TYR A 110 -11.88 16.56 8.84
CA TYR A 110 -11.72 17.71 9.73
C TYR A 110 -11.27 18.97 8.98
N ALA A 111 -10.24 18.85 8.12
CA ALA A 111 -9.74 19.94 7.29
C ALA A 111 -10.84 20.50 6.38
N ARG A 112 -11.63 19.61 5.76
CA ARG A 112 -12.75 20.02 4.91
C ARG A 112 -13.84 20.76 5.68
N ARG A 113 -14.07 20.41 6.94
CA ARG A 113 -14.96 21.16 7.85
C ARG A 113 -14.42 22.55 8.20
N ALA A 114 -13.10 22.73 8.28
CA ALA A 114 -12.47 24.02 8.55
C ALA A 114 -12.45 24.94 7.30
N VAL A 115 -12.35 24.37 6.10
CA VAL A 115 -12.27 25.10 4.83
C VAL A 115 -13.64 25.48 4.24
N MET A 116 -14.73 24.78 4.58
CA MET A 116 -16.08 25.05 4.05
C MET A 116 -17.08 25.48 5.15
N PRO A 117 -16.98 26.71 5.72
CA PRO A 117 -17.96 27.20 6.69
C PRO A 117 -19.31 27.61 6.07
N ASN A 118 -19.40 27.82 4.75
CA ASN A 118 -20.53 28.55 4.13
C ASN A 118 -21.40 27.79 3.13
N GLN A 119 -21.32 26.45 3.02
CA GLN A 119 -22.40 25.71 2.32
C GLN A 119 -23.51 25.34 3.30
N SER A 120 -24.48 26.24 3.40
CA SER A 120 -25.79 26.14 4.06
C SER A 120 -26.75 25.16 3.36
N GLY A 121 -26.24 24.00 2.92
CA GLY A 121 -27.00 22.95 2.25
C GLY A 121 -26.87 21.63 2.98
N SER A 122 -27.75 21.38 3.96
CA SER A 122 -28.07 20.05 4.50
C SER A 122 -26.89 19.09 4.79
N PHE A 123 -25.94 19.49 5.64
CA PHE A 123 -25.10 18.49 6.32
C PHE A 123 -25.90 17.88 7.49
N SER A 124 -26.10 16.57 7.42
CA SER A 124 -27.12 15.90 8.21
C SER A 124 -26.78 15.89 9.71
N THR A 125 -27.79 15.87 10.58
CA THR A 125 -27.68 15.66 12.03
C THR A 125 -26.85 14.43 12.46
N VAL A 126 -26.52 13.53 11.53
CA VAL A 126 -25.68 12.36 11.75
C VAL A 126 -24.19 12.73 11.74
N ASP A 127 -23.73 13.68 10.95
CA ASP A 127 -22.31 14.11 10.93
C ASP A 127 -21.93 14.83 12.22
N ARG A 128 -22.86 15.59 12.80
CA ARG A 128 -22.73 16.17 14.14
C ARG A 128 -22.73 15.10 15.24
N LYS A 129 -23.50 14.03 15.10
CA LYS A 129 -23.54 12.89 16.04
C LYS A 129 -22.32 11.99 15.91
N VAL A 130 -21.80 11.78 14.70
CA VAL A 130 -20.56 11.06 14.38
C VAL A 130 -19.38 11.84 14.92
N GLY A 131 -19.23 13.12 14.59
CA GLY A 131 -18.17 13.99 15.15
C GLY A 131 -18.17 13.98 16.69
N ARG A 132 -19.35 14.05 17.33
CA ARG A 132 -19.49 13.93 18.79
C ARG A 132 -19.22 12.52 19.34
N LYS A 133 -19.53 11.44 18.62
CA LYS A 133 -19.20 10.05 19.03
C LYS A 133 -17.71 9.76 18.87
N VAL A 134 -17.10 10.25 17.80
CA VAL A 134 -15.67 10.15 17.47
C VAL A 134 -14.80 10.95 18.45
N GLN A 135 -15.28 12.13 18.86
CA GLN A 135 -14.70 12.94 19.94
C GLN A 135 -14.95 12.35 21.34
N LYS A 136 -15.79 11.32 21.46
CA LYS A 136 -16.06 10.55 22.69
C LYS A 136 -15.47 9.13 22.67
N SER A 137 -14.80 8.72 21.59
CA SER A 137 -14.04 7.45 21.49
C SER A 137 -12.90 7.41 22.52
N ARG A 138 -12.42 6.23 22.91
CA ARG A 138 -11.38 6.09 23.94
C ARG A 138 -10.09 6.84 23.59
N ILE A 139 -9.71 6.88 22.31
CA ILE A 139 -8.59 7.68 21.76
C ILE A 139 -8.75 9.18 22.05
N TYR A 140 -9.98 9.71 22.13
CA TYR A 140 -10.23 11.13 22.41
C TYR A 140 -10.65 11.44 23.86
N LYS A 141 -11.24 10.49 24.60
CA LYS A 141 -11.42 10.62 26.06
C LYS A 141 -10.10 10.79 26.80
N TRP A 142 -9.01 10.42 26.16
CA TRP A 142 -7.63 10.73 26.53
C TRP A 142 -7.28 12.23 26.58
N LYS A 143 -7.99 13.09 25.86
CA LYS A 143 -7.77 14.55 25.87
C LYS A 143 -8.75 15.32 26.75
N ALA A 144 -9.90 14.75 27.12
CA ALA A 144 -11.00 15.52 27.73
C ALA A 144 -11.14 15.35 29.25
N ALA A 145 -10.33 14.51 29.91
CA ALA A 145 -10.29 14.42 31.37
C ALA A 145 -9.33 15.47 31.95
N LYS A 146 -9.83 16.70 32.11
CA LYS A 146 -9.30 17.79 32.95
C LYS A 146 -7.80 18.11 32.79
N GLY A 147 -7.48 19.04 31.90
CA GLY A 147 -6.60 20.19 32.21
C GLY A 147 -5.18 19.94 32.74
N ARG A 148 -4.64 18.72 32.67
CA ARG A 148 -3.24 18.43 32.99
C ARG A 148 -2.63 17.55 31.91
N LYS A 149 -1.55 18.08 31.33
CA LYS A 149 -0.56 17.38 30.51
C LYS A 149 -0.36 15.96 31.03
N PHE A 150 -0.75 14.96 30.27
CA PHE A 150 -0.14 13.63 30.21
C PHE A 150 -0.87 12.85 29.12
N VAL A 151 -0.46 13.10 27.88
CA VAL A 151 -0.55 12.06 26.86
C VAL A 151 0.35 10.94 27.39
N ASN A 152 -0.20 9.80 27.79
CA ASN A 152 0.60 8.58 27.91
C ASN A 152 1.08 8.17 26.48
N THR A 153 2.29 8.60 26.17
CA THR A 153 2.93 8.42 24.86
C THR A 153 3.39 6.97 24.64
N ARG A 154 3.18 6.07 25.61
CA ARG A 154 3.70 4.69 25.59
C ARG A 154 3.26 3.88 24.37
N PRO A 155 2.01 3.95 23.86
CA PRO A 155 1.65 3.19 22.65
C PRO A 155 2.36 3.70 21.38
N ILE A 156 2.56 5.01 21.25
CA ILE A 156 3.23 5.64 20.10
C ILE A 156 4.75 5.40 20.19
N GLN A 157 5.32 5.49 21.40
CA GLN A 157 6.72 5.17 21.65
C GLN A 157 7.01 3.68 21.50
N LYS A 158 6.10 2.79 21.94
CA LYS A 158 6.18 1.34 21.68
C LYS A 158 6.09 1.08 20.17
N LEU A 159 5.16 1.73 19.46
CA LEU A 159 5.06 1.61 18.00
C LEU A 159 6.34 2.09 17.30
N GLN A 160 6.91 3.23 17.69
CA GLN A 160 8.17 3.73 17.15
C GLN A 160 9.34 2.77 17.44
N HIS A 161 9.44 2.29 18.67
CA HIS A 161 10.48 1.34 19.08
C HIS A 161 10.34 -0.02 18.37
N ASP A 162 9.12 -0.54 18.25
CA ASP A 162 8.85 -1.81 17.60
C ASP A 162 9.01 -1.69 16.07
N LEU A 163 8.68 -0.54 15.46
CA LEU A 163 8.96 -0.27 14.06
C LEU A 163 10.46 -0.08 13.78
N SER A 164 11.22 0.54 14.69
CA SER A 164 12.68 0.66 14.57
C SER A 164 13.42 -0.67 14.74
N ARG A 165 12.75 -1.69 15.29
CA ARG A 165 13.24 -3.07 15.38
C ARG A 165 12.90 -3.92 14.16
N LEU A 166 12.08 -3.43 13.24
CA LEU A 166 11.88 -4.09 11.95
C LEU A 166 13.15 -3.90 11.11
N ILE A 167 13.59 -4.99 10.49
CA ILE A 167 14.86 -5.09 9.78
C ILE A 167 14.88 -4.08 8.62
N ALA A 168 16.00 -3.39 8.43
CA ALA A 168 16.23 -2.55 7.24
C ALA A 168 16.02 -3.40 5.98
N GLY A 169 15.13 -2.97 5.09
CA GLY A 169 14.72 -3.70 3.89
C GLY A 169 13.32 -4.33 3.94
N ASP A 170 12.60 -4.30 5.07
CA ASP A 170 11.17 -4.67 5.09
C ASP A 170 10.34 -3.55 4.45
N SER A 171 9.97 -3.76 3.18
CA SER A 171 9.18 -2.84 2.37
C SER A 171 7.84 -2.46 3.04
N ARG A 172 7.30 -3.35 3.87
CA ARG A 172 6.03 -3.16 4.59
C ARG A 172 6.23 -2.28 5.82
N ALA A 173 7.33 -2.46 6.55
CA ALA A 173 7.68 -1.60 7.68
C ALA A 173 7.81 -0.14 7.21
N THR A 174 8.44 0.06 6.05
CA THR A 174 8.59 1.37 5.40
C THR A 174 7.25 1.99 5.03
N LEU A 175 6.34 1.21 4.41
CA LEU A 175 5.00 1.69 4.07
C LEU A 175 4.18 2.06 5.31
N VAL A 176 4.21 1.21 6.34
CA VAL A 176 3.48 1.44 7.60
C VAL A 176 4.00 2.70 8.27
N MET A 177 5.33 2.85 8.39
CA MET A 177 5.94 4.05 8.97
C MET A 177 5.52 5.30 8.22
N SER A 178 5.58 5.27 6.89
CA SER A 178 5.13 6.39 6.05
C SER A 178 3.68 6.79 6.31
N LEU A 179 2.75 5.83 6.30
CA LEU A 179 1.33 6.12 6.56
C LEU A 179 1.07 6.61 7.98
N VAL A 180 1.81 6.10 8.97
CA VAL A 180 1.77 6.59 10.35
C VAL A 180 2.23 8.05 10.38
N LEU A 181 3.34 8.39 9.73
CA LEU A 181 3.82 9.77 9.63
C LEU A 181 2.80 10.68 8.96
N GLN A 182 2.20 10.27 7.84
CA GLN A 182 1.13 11.04 7.20
C GLN A 182 -0.02 11.37 8.16
N SER A 183 -0.36 10.45 9.06
CA SER A 183 -1.42 10.65 10.06
C SER A 183 -1.00 11.52 11.24
N LEU A 184 0.30 11.58 11.55
CA LEU A 184 0.88 12.29 12.69
C LEU A 184 1.47 13.66 12.35
N LEU A 185 1.80 13.92 11.08
CA LEU A 185 2.31 15.21 10.58
C LEU A 185 1.52 16.42 11.07
N PRO A 186 0.17 16.39 11.16
CA PRO A 186 -0.57 17.55 11.67
C PRO A 186 -0.46 17.76 13.18
N TYR A 187 0.17 16.84 13.91
CA TYR A 187 0.39 16.85 15.35
C TYR A 187 1.88 16.99 15.71
N TYR A 188 2.68 17.52 14.77
CA TYR A 188 4.13 17.72 14.89
C TYR A 188 4.55 18.61 16.07
N ASP A 189 3.62 19.32 16.69
CA ASP A 189 3.89 20.31 17.75
C ASP A 189 4.00 19.68 19.17
N GLY A 190 5.01 18.81 19.36
CA GLY A 190 5.62 18.50 20.66
C GLY A 190 4.82 17.71 21.71
N ASP A 191 3.50 17.57 21.57
CA ASP A 191 2.62 17.04 22.63
C ASP A 191 2.51 15.51 22.70
N LEU A 192 3.08 14.77 21.74
CA LEU A 192 2.90 13.32 21.57
C LEU A 192 4.13 12.48 21.95
N GLY A 193 5.25 13.11 22.33
CA GLY A 193 6.49 12.43 22.73
C GLY A 193 7.02 11.43 21.69
N TRP A 194 6.75 11.70 20.41
CA TRP A 194 7.23 10.93 19.26
C TRP A 194 8.41 11.68 18.62
N ASN A 195 9.44 10.94 18.21
CA ASN A 195 10.61 11.56 17.57
C ASN A 195 10.46 11.49 16.05
N ALA A 196 10.03 12.60 15.46
CA ALA A 196 9.79 12.74 14.03
C ALA A 196 11.04 12.62 13.18
N THR A 197 12.12 13.25 13.65
CA THR A 197 13.42 13.22 12.99
C THR A 197 13.91 11.79 12.84
N ALA A 198 13.85 10.99 13.91
CA ALA A 198 14.26 9.58 13.87
C ALA A 198 13.41 8.73 12.90
N ALA A 199 12.12 9.01 12.77
CA ALA A 199 11.24 8.29 11.85
C ALA A 199 11.49 8.69 10.38
N ILE A 200 11.81 9.96 10.12
CA ILE A 200 12.21 10.43 8.79
C ILE A 200 13.57 9.86 8.41
N GLU A 201 14.54 9.86 9.32
CA GLU A 201 15.85 9.22 9.12
C GLU A 201 15.71 7.73 8.82
N PHE A 202 14.85 7.02 9.55
CA PHE A 202 14.53 5.63 9.24
C PHE A 202 14.05 5.46 7.79
N LEU A 203 13.10 6.30 7.33
CA LEU A 203 12.59 6.23 5.96
C LEU A 203 13.68 6.51 4.93
N LEU A 204 14.48 7.57 5.12
CA LEU A 204 15.58 7.93 4.22
C LEU A 204 16.60 6.80 4.10
N ASN A 205 16.87 6.06 5.18
CA ASN A 205 17.76 4.90 5.17
C ASN A 205 17.19 3.69 4.41
N GLN A 206 15.91 3.71 4.01
CA GLN A 206 15.30 2.68 3.15
C GLN A 206 15.37 3.03 1.65
N GLN A 207 15.96 4.17 1.29
CA GLN A 207 16.11 4.56 -0.11
C GLN A 207 17.12 3.64 -0.80
N GLN A 208 16.73 3.12 -1.97
CA GLN A 208 17.58 2.28 -2.82
C GLN A 208 18.49 3.15 -3.70
N GLU A 209 19.48 2.53 -4.35
CA GLU A 209 20.46 3.22 -5.21
C GLU A 209 19.81 3.99 -6.37
N ASP A 210 18.67 3.50 -6.86
CA ASP A 210 17.87 4.15 -7.91
C ASP A 210 17.03 5.34 -7.41
N GLY A 211 17.10 5.63 -6.10
CA GLY A 211 16.33 6.68 -5.44
C GLY A 211 14.90 6.28 -5.05
N SER A 212 14.46 5.06 -5.38
CA SER A 212 13.16 4.53 -4.97
C SER A 212 13.17 4.06 -3.52
N PHE A 213 11.99 3.78 -2.97
CA PHE A 213 11.84 3.11 -1.67
C PHE A 213 11.29 1.68 -1.84
N GLY A 214 11.74 0.99 -2.88
CA GLY A 214 11.39 -0.41 -3.16
C GLY A 214 10.33 -0.59 -4.24
N ASN A 215 9.20 0.12 -4.16
CA ASN A 215 8.21 0.08 -5.24
C ASN A 215 7.45 1.41 -5.37
N GLN A 216 6.62 1.51 -6.42
CA GLN A 216 5.84 2.71 -6.70
C GLN A 216 4.89 3.07 -5.56
N LEU A 217 4.23 2.10 -4.92
CA LEU A 217 3.29 2.35 -3.82
C LEU A 217 3.99 2.94 -2.59
N ILE A 218 5.13 2.37 -2.21
CA ILE A 218 5.91 2.80 -1.05
C ILE A 218 6.52 4.17 -1.32
N THR A 219 7.12 4.33 -2.50
CA THR A 219 7.71 5.59 -2.94
C THR A 219 6.66 6.70 -2.97
N THR A 220 5.49 6.46 -3.57
CA THR A 220 4.39 7.46 -3.61
C THR A 220 3.78 7.75 -2.25
N ALA A 221 3.86 6.83 -1.28
CA ALA A 221 3.46 7.09 0.09
C ALA A 221 4.48 7.94 0.86
N ILE A 222 5.77 7.73 0.64
CA ILE A 222 6.85 8.42 1.37
C ILE A 222 7.07 9.84 0.86
N LEU A 223 7.03 10.06 -0.46
CA LEU A 223 7.33 11.37 -1.05
C LEU A 223 6.50 12.52 -0.45
N PRO A 224 5.17 12.39 -0.24
CA PRO A 224 4.40 13.42 0.45
C PRO A 224 4.94 13.71 1.85
N VAL A 225 5.29 12.67 2.64
CA VAL A 225 5.81 12.82 4.01
C VAL A 225 7.11 13.62 4.01
N LEU A 226 8.04 13.27 3.12
CA LEU A 226 9.33 13.95 3.00
C LEU A 226 9.16 15.42 2.56
N ALA A 227 8.09 15.73 1.81
CA ALA A 227 7.72 17.09 1.44
C ALA A 227 6.90 17.83 2.52
N GLY A 228 6.68 17.23 3.70
CA GLY A 228 5.87 17.83 4.77
C GLY A 228 4.36 17.80 4.49
N HIS A 229 3.92 16.94 3.58
CA HIS A 229 2.54 16.77 3.13
C HIS A 229 1.99 15.38 3.49
N ASN A 230 0.67 15.21 3.34
CA ASN A 230 0.00 13.93 3.53
C ASN A 230 -1.12 13.75 2.50
N TYR A 231 -1.69 12.56 2.39
CA TYR A 231 -2.77 12.33 1.40
C TYR A 231 -4.03 13.18 1.62
N ALA A 232 -4.25 13.75 2.80
CA ALA A 232 -5.37 14.66 3.04
C ALA A 232 -5.12 16.07 2.49
N SER A 233 -3.87 16.45 2.18
CA SER A 233 -3.54 17.74 1.57
C SER A 233 -3.59 17.74 0.04
N ILE A 234 -3.89 16.59 -0.60
CA ILE A 234 -4.01 16.48 -2.07
C ILE A 234 -4.91 17.56 -2.70
N PRO A 235 -6.09 17.91 -2.13
CA PRO A 235 -6.93 18.96 -2.71
C PRO A 235 -6.33 20.38 -2.63
N ASN A 236 -5.33 20.58 -1.77
CA ASN A 236 -4.69 21.87 -1.54
C ASN A 236 -3.40 22.03 -2.36
N THR A 237 -3.10 21.09 -3.25
CA THR A 237 -1.92 21.18 -4.11
C THR A 237 -2.04 22.39 -5.04
N SER A 238 -1.00 23.23 -5.05
CA SER A 238 -0.93 24.37 -5.96
C SER A 238 -0.67 23.89 -7.38
N CYS A 239 -1.63 24.10 -8.27
CA CYS A 239 -1.49 23.79 -9.70
C CYS A 239 -0.92 24.93 -10.52
N HIS A 240 -0.44 25.99 -9.85
CA HIS A 240 0.43 26.98 -10.49
C HIS A 240 1.82 26.36 -10.66
N PHE A 241 1.94 25.50 -11.67
CA PHE A 241 3.23 25.14 -12.21
C PHE A 241 3.83 26.41 -12.81
N LYS A 242 4.67 27.11 -12.03
CA LYS A 242 5.83 27.69 -12.68
C LYS A 242 6.58 26.48 -13.21
N GLN A 243 6.66 26.39 -14.52
CA GLN A 243 7.60 25.50 -15.18
C GLN A 243 8.94 25.89 -14.59
N GLN A 244 9.36 25.19 -13.53
CA GLN A 244 10.74 25.19 -13.16
C GLN A 244 11.41 24.78 -14.46
N ASN A 245 12.31 25.61 -14.97
CA ASN A 245 13.32 25.07 -15.82
C ASN A 245 13.87 23.88 -15.03
N LEU A 246 13.46 22.67 -15.40
CA LEU A 246 14.35 21.53 -15.30
C LEU A 246 15.48 21.92 -16.24
N ASP A 247 16.37 22.78 -15.76
CA ASP A 247 17.58 23.18 -16.43
C ASP A 247 18.31 21.88 -16.70
N SER A 248 18.28 21.46 -17.97
CA SER A 248 19.25 20.61 -18.64
C SER A 248 19.95 19.55 -17.79
N THR A 249 19.19 18.86 -16.94
CA THR A 249 19.46 17.47 -16.57
C THR A 249 18.40 16.56 -17.20
N ARG A 250 17.94 16.93 -18.40
CA ARG A 250 18.14 15.98 -19.51
C ARG A 250 19.67 15.83 -19.65
N SER A 251 20.28 15.11 -18.70
CA SER A 251 21.29 14.15 -19.11
C SER A 251 20.55 13.39 -20.18
N SER A 252 21.02 13.55 -21.41
CA SER A 252 20.64 12.70 -22.49
C SER A 252 20.31 11.33 -21.88
N LEU A 253 19.04 10.92 -21.96
CA LEU A 253 18.77 9.54 -22.36
C LEU A 253 19.33 9.45 -23.78
N SER A 254 20.67 9.56 -23.86
CA SER A 254 21.44 8.94 -24.86
C SER A 254 21.09 7.50 -24.57
N SER A 255 20.26 6.94 -25.45
CA SER A 255 20.57 5.62 -25.93
C SER A 255 22.08 5.59 -26.11
N LYS A 256 22.80 5.17 -25.06
CA LYS A 256 24.11 4.60 -25.25
C LYS A 256 23.80 3.44 -26.17
N ASP A 257 23.93 3.72 -27.46
CA ASP A 257 24.24 2.77 -28.50
C ASP A 257 25.67 2.30 -28.16
N GLU A 258 25.80 1.69 -26.98
CA GLU A 258 26.88 0.80 -26.69
C GLU A 258 26.44 -0.45 -27.42
N THR A 259 27.11 -0.70 -28.54
CA THR A 259 27.27 -2.00 -29.17
C THR A 259 27.83 -2.97 -28.12
N THR A 260 27.01 -3.30 -27.13
CA THR A 260 27.25 -4.30 -26.13
C THR A 260 26.89 -5.61 -26.81
N PRO A 261 27.76 -6.64 -26.76
CA PRO A 261 27.37 -7.96 -27.21
C PRO A 261 26.08 -8.32 -26.49
N GLU A 262 25.08 -8.76 -27.26
CA GLU A 262 23.73 -9.13 -26.78
C GLU A 262 23.86 -9.77 -25.39
N PRO A 263 23.33 -9.11 -24.33
CA PRO A 263 23.63 -9.53 -22.97
C PRO A 263 23.16 -10.96 -22.82
N LYS A 264 24.08 -11.83 -22.34
CA LYS A 264 23.83 -13.27 -22.25
C LYS A 264 22.48 -13.50 -21.57
N PRO A 265 21.62 -14.39 -22.11
CA PRO A 265 20.33 -14.61 -21.50
C PRO A 265 20.50 -15.10 -20.06
N LEU A 266 19.73 -14.49 -19.16
CA LEU A 266 19.65 -14.80 -17.75
C LEU A 266 19.05 -16.21 -17.59
N SER A 267 19.58 -17.00 -16.65
CA SER A 267 19.03 -18.32 -16.33
C SER A 267 18.75 -18.44 -14.84
N ILE A 268 17.51 -18.80 -14.49
CA ILE A 268 17.09 -18.99 -13.11
C ILE A 268 16.53 -20.39 -12.90
N MET A 269 16.45 -20.82 -11.64
CA MET A 269 15.69 -22.00 -11.23
C MET A 269 14.37 -21.53 -10.63
N TYR A 270 13.25 -21.96 -11.22
CA TYR A 270 11.92 -21.73 -10.69
C TYR A 270 11.34 -23.06 -10.18
N SER A 271 11.10 -23.15 -8.87
CA SER A 271 10.47 -24.31 -8.23
C SER A 271 9.07 -24.03 -7.70
N ILE A 272 8.20 -25.05 -7.81
CA ILE A 272 6.91 -25.12 -7.13
C ILE A 272 7.00 -26.18 -6.06
N TRP A 273 6.77 -25.80 -4.80
CA TRP A 273 6.77 -26.70 -3.65
C TRP A 273 5.37 -26.79 -3.05
N ILE A 274 4.90 -27.99 -2.75
CA ILE A 274 3.56 -28.24 -2.21
C ILE A 274 3.67 -29.07 -0.93
N GLY A 275 2.93 -28.65 0.10
CA GLY A 275 2.87 -29.29 1.40
C GLY A 275 3.86 -28.67 2.39
N ASN A 276 3.57 -28.78 3.69
CA ASN A 276 4.36 -28.14 4.76
C ASN A 276 5.83 -28.58 4.80
N ASN A 277 6.14 -29.75 4.24
CA ASN A 277 7.49 -30.30 4.14
C ASN A 277 7.96 -30.42 2.67
N ALA A 278 7.35 -29.68 1.73
CA ALA A 278 7.65 -29.72 0.30
C ALA A 278 7.60 -31.15 -0.28
N THR A 279 6.55 -31.90 0.07
CA THR A 279 6.36 -33.31 -0.29
C THR A 279 6.25 -33.53 -1.79
N GLU A 280 5.71 -32.54 -2.51
CA GLU A 280 5.78 -32.49 -3.97
C GLU A 280 6.60 -31.27 -4.33
N ASN A 281 7.61 -31.44 -5.18
CA ASN A 281 8.36 -30.34 -5.75
C ASN A 281 8.67 -30.57 -7.22
N TYR A 282 8.65 -29.47 -7.98
CA TYR A 282 9.05 -29.42 -9.37
C TYR A 282 10.00 -28.25 -9.53
N THR A 283 10.97 -28.39 -10.43
CA THR A 283 11.92 -27.32 -10.74
C THR A 283 12.07 -27.22 -12.25
N LEU A 284 11.99 -26.00 -12.75
CA LEU A 284 12.18 -25.65 -14.15
C LEU A 284 13.33 -24.63 -14.22
N VAL A 285 14.25 -24.86 -15.14
CA VAL A 285 15.24 -23.85 -15.50
C VAL A 285 14.61 -22.97 -16.56
N VAL A 286 14.52 -21.68 -16.29
CA VAL A 286 13.94 -20.70 -17.22
C VAL A 286 15.05 -19.78 -17.68
N THR A 287 15.21 -19.68 -19.00
CA THR A 287 16.19 -18.82 -19.67
C THR A 287 15.45 -17.68 -20.37
N MET A 288 15.84 -16.44 -20.11
CA MET A 288 15.11 -15.25 -20.55
C MET A 288 16.03 -14.04 -20.77
N PRO A 289 15.57 -12.99 -21.48
CA PRO A 289 16.23 -11.69 -21.48
C PRO A 289 16.34 -11.09 -20.08
N HIS A 290 17.29 -10.16 -19.90
CA HIS A 290 17.40 -9.41 -18.66
C HIS A 290 16.18 -8.49 -18.42
N ASN A 291 15.98 -8.12 -17.16
CA ASN A 291 15.02 -7.09 -16.73
C ASN A 291 13.54 -7.47 -16.94
N MET A 292 13.20 -8.75 -16.76
CA MET A 292 11.81 -9.22 -16.69
C MET A 292 11.37 -9.36 -15.23
N SER A 293 10.15 -8.93 -14.94
CA SER A 293 9.50 -9.19 -13.66
C SER A 293 9.22 -10.68 -13.50
N PHE A 294 9.11 -11.14 -12.25
CA PHE A 294 8.82 -12.54 -12.00
C PHE A 294 7.43 -12.95 -12.50
N TYR A 295 6.47 -12.02 -12.58
CA TYR A 295 5.18 -12.26 -13.24
C TYR A 295 5.33 -12.63 -14.72
N GLU A 296 6.15 -11.89 -15.47
CA GLU A 296 6.42 -12.20 -16.89
C GLU A 296 7.17 -13.52 -17.05
N ILE A 297 8.08 -13.82 -16.12
CA ILE A 297 8.79 -15.09 -16.06
C ILE A 297 7.81 -16.25 -15.80
N MET A 298 6.81 -16.05 -14.93
CA MET A 298 5.77 -17.04 -14.69
C MET A 298 4.94 -17.30 -15.95
N LEU A 299 4.58 -16.25 -16.71
CA LEU A 299 3.90 -16.41 -18.01
C LEU A 299 4.74 -17.24 -18.99
N HIS A 300 6.04 -16.94 -19.08
CA HIS A 300 6.96 -17.71 -19.91
C HIS A 300 7.13 -19.16 -19.44
N ALA A 301 7.09 -19.41 -18.13
CA ALA A 301 7.16 -20.77 -17.57
C ALA A 301 5.95 -21.64 -17.96
N VAL A 302 4.76 -21.06 -18.14
CA VAL A 302 3.56 -21.79 -18.61
C VAL A 302 3.78 -22.36 -20.02
N ASP A 303 4.44 -21.59 -20.90
CA ASP A 303 4.74 -22.01 -22.27
C ASP A 303 5.75 -23.16 -22.31
N LEU A 304 6.65 -23.24 -21.31
CA LEU A 304 7.65 -24.29 -21.18
C LEU A 304 7.09 -25.57 -20.54
N ASP A 305 6.28 -25.44 -19.49
CA ASP A 305 5.69 -26.56 -18.77
C ASP A 305 4.34 -26.17 -18.16
N LYS A 306 3.27 -26.84 -18.60
CA LYS A 306 1.90 -26.61 -18.15
C LYS A 306 1.71 -26.77 -16.64
N ARG A 307 2.60 -27.46 -15.92
CA ARG A 307 2.55 -27.55 -14.44
C ARG A 307 2.72 -26.18 -13.77
N TYR A 308 3.26 -25.20 -14.48
CA TYR A 308 3.44 -23.82 -14.01
C TYR A 308 2.24 -22.91 -14.33
N GLU A 309 1.17 -23.45 -14.91
CA GLU A 309 -0.08 -22.71 -15.10
C GLU A 309 -0.58 -22.15 -13.77
N PHE A 310 -0.98 -20.87 -13.81
CA PHE A 310 -1.36 -20.11 -12.63
C PHE A 310 -2.54 -19.18 -12.93
N GLU A 311 -3.27 -18.83 -11.88
CA GLU A 311 -4.27 -17.77 -11.89
C GLU A 311 -3.88 -16.70 -10.88
N ALA A 312 -3.95 -15.45 -11.33
CA ALA A 312 -3.73 -14.30 -10.49
C ALA A 312 -4.93 -13.36 -10.54
N LYS A 313 -5.21 -12.73 -9.40
CA LYS A 313 -6.17 -11.63 -9.30
C LYS A 313 -5.41 -10.33 -9.43
N GLU A 314 -5.90 -9.40 -10.24
CA GLU A 314 -5.40 -8.03 -10.24
C GLU A 314 -5.69 -7.35 -8.90
N TRP A 315 -4.66 -6.77 -8.30
CA TRP A 315 -4.72 -5.92 -7.12
C TRP A 315 -4.18 -4.53 -7.46
N PRO A 316 -4.49 -3.49 -6.68
CA PRO A 316 -4.01 -2.14 -6.95
C PRO A 316 -2.48 -1.98 -7.01
N ASN A 317 -1.73 -2.97 -6.52
CA ASN A 317 -0.27 -3.00 -6.43
C ASN A 317 0.38 -4.15 -7.21
N GLY A 318 -0.33 -4.75 -8.18
CA GLY A 318 0.18 -5.87 -8.99
C GLY A 318 -0.75 -7.07 -8.96
N HIS A 319 -0.24 -8.22 -9.36
CA HIS A 319 -0.95 -9.47 -9.49
C HIS A 319 -0.77 -10.32 -8.22
N TYR A 320 -1.89 -10.72 -7.63
CA TYR A 320 -1.93 -11.65 -6.52
C TYR A 320 -2.17 -13.07 -7.03
N VAL A 321 -1.12 -13.89 -7.04
CA VAL A 321 -1.20 -15.30 -7.44
C VAL A 321 -1.93 -16.09 -6.35
N HIS A 322 -3.13 -16.59 -6.67
CA HIS A 322 -3.95 -17.37 -5.74
C HIS A 322 -4.10 -18.82 -6.16
N THR A 323 -3.67 -19.19 -7.38
CA THR A 323 -3.72 -20.55 -7.90
C THR A 323 -2.49 -20.80 -8.73
N LEU A 324 -1.83 -21.93 -8.50
CA LEU A 324 -0.63 -22.35 -9.22
C LEU A 324 -0.63 -23.87 -9.27
N SER A 325 -0.24 -24.46 -10.40
CA SER A 325 -0.26 -25.91 -10.60
C SER A 325 -1.63 -26.56 -10.30
N GLY A 326 -2.71 -25.86 -10.66
CA GLY A 326 -4.09 -26.29 -10.41
C GLY A 326 -4.55 -26.27 -8.95
N ARG A 327 -3.72 -25.80 -8.00
CA ARG A 327 -4.08 -25.73 -6.57
C ARG A 327 -4.37 -24.29 -6.15
N LYS A 328 -5.61 -24.05 -5.74
CA LYS A 328 -6.07 -22.77 -5.23
C LYS A 328 -5.81 -22.64 -3.73
N GLU A 329 -5.48 -21.43 -3.29
CA GLU A 329 -5.37 -21.09 -1.88
C GLU A 329 -6.63 -21.46 -1.08
N ASN A 330 -6.42 -21.87 0.18
CA ASN A 330 -7.49 -22.24 1.08
C ASN A 330 -7.41 -21.37 2.34
N THR A 331 -8.19 -20.30 2.34
CA THR A 331 -8.26 -19.34 3.45
C THR A 331 -8.87 -19.93 4.71
N THR A 332 -9.73 -20.95 4.60
CA THR A 332 -10.31 -21.65 5.77
C THR A 332 -9.27 -22.51 6.49
N MET A 333 -8.34 -23.09 5.74
CA MET A 333 -7.26 -23.94 6.28
C MET A 333 -5.95 -23.18 6.46
N ASN A 334 -5.92 -21.86 6.24
CA ASN A 334 -4.73 -21.02 6.24
C ASN A 334 -3.61 -21.51 5.30
N GLN A 335 -3.96 -22.05 4.14
CA GLN A 335 -2.99 -22.50 3.14
C GLN A 335 -2.85 -21.45 2.03
N TYR A 336 -1.63 -20.96 1.83
CA TYR A 336 -1.34 -19.88 0.90
C TYR A 336 -0.11 -20.23 0.04
N TRP A 337 0.00 -19.53 -1.08
CA TRP A 337 1.18 -19.53 -1.93
C TRP A 337 2.15 -18.44 -1.46
N LEU A 338 3.39 -18.84 -1.17
CA LEU A 338 4.44 -17.95 -0.68
C LEU A 338 5.62 -17.93 -1.65
N LEU A 339 6.02 -16.73 -2.07
CA LEU A 339 7.21 -16.53 -2.90
C LEU A 339 8.45 -16.43 -2.01
N GLY A 340 9.53 -17.11 -2.40
CA GLY A 340 10.79 -17.11 -1.65
C GLY A 340 12.01 -17.32 -2.53
N LEU A 341 13.17 -16.93 -2.02
CA LEU A 341 14.48 -17.25 -2.60
C LEU A 341 15.14 -18.37 -1.80
N LEU A 342 15.57 -19.42 -2.48
CA LEU A 342 16.37 -20.50 -1.92
C LEU A 342 17.83 -20.25 -2.24
N ASN A 343 18.65 -19.99 -1.22
CA ASN A 343 20.08 -19.79 -1.38
C ASN A 343 20.81 -21.02 -0.83
N PRO A 344 21.36 -21.91 -1.68
CA PRO A 344 22.17 -23.01 -1.21
C PRO A 344 23.33 -22.49 -0.34
N PRO A 345 23.63 -23.12 0.81
CA PRO A 345 23.20 -24.44 1.26
C PRO A 345 21.91 -24.46 2.11
N ALA A 346 21.12 -23.38 2.15
CA ALA A 346 19.91 -23.34 2.96
C ALA A 346 18.87 -24.38 2.49
N GLU A 347 18.24 -25.07 3.46
CA GLU A 347 17.19 -26.06 3.18
C GLU A 347 15.80 -25.44 2.97
N LYS A 348 15.62 -24.18 3.35
CA LYS A 348 14.33 -23.48 3.28
C LYS A 348 14.48 -22.11 2.62
N PRO A 349 13.51 -21.71 1.79
CA PRO A 349 13.53 -20.40 1.16
C PRO A 349 13.31 -19.28 2.18
N VAL A 350 13.96 -18.15 1.94
CA VAL A 350 13.67 -16.88 2.58
C VAL A 350 12.50 -16.24 1.84
N PHE A 351 11.36 -16.07 2.51
CA PHE A 351 10.17 -15.51 1.88
C PHE A 351 10.36 -14.03 1.56
N ILE A 352 10.01 -13.65 0.34
CA ILE A 352 10.08 -12.28 -0.15
C ILE A 352 8.78 -11.58 0.23
N ASP A 353 8.87 -10.32 0.63
CA ASP A 353 7.74 -9.48 1.03
C ASP A 353 7.09 -8.71 -0.14
N MET A 354 7.77 -8.71 -1.30
CA MET A 354 7.37 -8.13 -2.58
C MET A 354 6.43 -9.02 -3.40
N GLY A 355 5.66 -8.41 -4.30
CA GLY A 355 4.81 -9.11 -5.26
C GLY A 355 5.56 -9.61 -6.50
N VAL A 356 4.92 -10.47 -7.28
CA VAL A 356 5.51 -11.08 -8.50
C VAL A 356 5.83 -10.04 -9.59
N ASP A 357 5.11 -8.93 -9.66
CA ASP A 357 5.38 -7.83 -10.61
C ASP A 357 6.56 -6.95 -10.21
N GLU A 358 6.91 -6.94 -8.92
CA GLU A 358 7.95 -6.08 -8.37
C GLU A 358 9.28 -6.82 -8.23
N PHE A 359 9.25 -8.14 -8.27
CA PHE A 359 10.43 -8.97 -8.09
C PHE A 359 11.15 -9.19 -9.41
N TYR A 360 12.41 -8.75 -9.51
CA TYR A 360 13.28 -8.92 -10.68
C TYR A 360 14.44 -9.85 -10.35
N PRO A 361 14.39 -11.12 -10.80
CA PRO A 361 15.41 -12.11 -10.49
C PRO A 361 16.77 -11.80 -11.12
N LYS A 362 17.84 -12.26 -10.45
CA LYS A 362 19.22 -12.22 -10.92
C LYS A 362 19.64 -13.57 -11.48
N ASP A 363 20.75 -13.56 -12.23
CA ASP A 363 21.27 -14.76 -12.87
C ASP A 363 21.65 -15.80 -11.81
N GLY A 364 21.19 -17.04 -11.99
CA GLY A 364 21.39 -18.12 -11.04
C GLY A 364 20.46 -18.12 -9.82
N ASP A 365 19.53 -17.17 -9.69
CA ASP A 365 18.57 -17.18 -8.59
C ASP A 365 17.73 -18.47 -8.59
N HIS A 366 17.53 -19.03 -7.40
CA HIS A 366 16.61 -20.14 -7.20
C HIS A 366 15.37 -19.65 -6.45
N ILE A 367 14.28 -19.49 -7.21
CA ILE A 367 13.01 -18.96 -6.75
C ILE A 367 12.06 -20.11 -6.45
N VAL A 368 11.36 -20.03 -5.32
CA VAL A 368 10.43 -21.05 -4.87
C VAL A 368 9.06 -20.42 -4.61
N PHE A 369 8.02 -20.95 -5.26
CA PHE A 369 6.63 -20.75 -4.84
C PHE A 369 6.19 -21.93 -3.97
N TRP A 370 5.93 -21.68 -2.69
CA TRP A 370 5.63 -22.72 -1.72
C TRP A 370 4.17 -22.64 -1.25
N TYR A 371 3.39 -23.68 -1.56
CA TYR A 371 2.05 -23.90 -1.01
C TYR A 371 2.13 -24.61 0.34
N LYS A 372 1.86 -23.87 1.42
CA LYS A 372 1.89 -24.42 2.78
C LYS A 372 0.90 -23.71 3.71
N GLN A 373 0.66 -24.34 4.86
CA GLN A 373 -0.09 -23.75 5.95
C GLN A 373 0.77 -22.72 6.71
N ILE A 374 0.17 -21.59 7.09
CA ILE A 374 0.77 -20.50 7.88
C ILE A 374 0.12 -20.42 9.26
#